data_AF-A0A8J7GF18-F1
#
_entry.id   AF-A0A8J7GF18-F1
#
_cell.length_a   1.000
_cell.length_b   1.000
_cell.length_c   1.000
_cell.angle_alpha   90.00
_cell.angle_beta   90.00
_cell.angle_gamma   90.00
#
_symmetry.space_group_name_H-M   'P 1'
#
loop_
_entity.id
_entity.type
_entity.pdbx_description
1 polymer ?
#
loop_
_entity_poly.entity_id
_entity_poly.type
_entity_poly.pdbx_seq_one_letter_code
_entity_poly.pdbx_strand_id
1 'polypeptide(L)' 'MSILFQLALAALVILSFIMVVGVPVAYASPQNWEQSKRLILLGSGAWVVLVLLVGGLNYFVV' A
#
# COMPACT_ATOMS: atom_id res chain seq x y z
N MET A 1 3.90 2.80 -21.21
CA MET A 1 4.00 2.99 -19.74
C MET A 1 2.72 3.47 -19.08
N SER A 2 1.80 4.13 -19.81
CA SER A 2 0.54 4.63 -19.23
C SER A 2 -0.32 3.57 -18.53
N ILE A 3 -0.55 2.39 -19.14
CA ILE A 3 -1.36 1.34 -18.48
C ILE A 3 -0.72 0.81 -17.19
N LEU A 4 0.61 0.64 -17.19
CA LEU A 4 1.33 0.17 -16.00
C LEU A 4 1.31 1.23 -14.89
N PHE A 5 1.48 2.50 -15.24
CA PHE A 5 1.36 3.63 -14.31
C PHE A 5 -0.04 3.72 -13.70
N GLN A 6 -1.09 3.65 -14.52
CA GLN A 6 -2.48 3.72 -14.06
C GLN A 6 -2.83 2.56 -13.11
N LEU A 7 -2.41 1.33 -13.45
CA LEU A 7 -2.63 0.17 -12.58
C LEU A 7 -1.83 0.27 -11.27
N ALA A 8 -0.57 0.69 -11.32
CA ALA A 8 0.25 0.87 -10.13
C ALA A 8 -0.31 1.97 -9.21
N LEU A 9 -0.78 3.08 -9.79
CA LEU A 9 -1.43 4.16 -9.06
C LEU A 9 -2.76 3.71 -8.44
N ALA A 10 -3.60 3.00 -9.19
CA ALA A 10 -4.85 2.44 -8.66
C ALA A 10 -4.59 1.45 -7.51
N ALA A 11 -3.59 0.57 -7.65
CA ALA A 11 -3.17 -0.35 -6.60
C ALA A 11 -2.68 0.39 -5.35
N LEU A 12 -1.88 1.46 -5.52
CA LEU A 12 -1.43 2.31 -4.43
C LEU A 12 -2.60 2.95 -3.68
N VAL A 13 -3.59 3.48 -4.39
CA VAL A 13 -4.79 4.08 -3.79
C VAL A 13 -5.59 3.04 -3.00
N ILE A 14 -5.86 1.87 -3.60
CA ILE A 14 -6.61 0.79 -2.95
C ILE A 14 -5.88 0.31 -1.68
N LEU A 15 -4.58 0.05 -1.78
CA LEU A 15 -3.77 -0.38 -0.63
C LEU A 15 -3.75 0.69 0.46
N SER A 16 -3.63 1.97 0.09
CA SER A 16 -3.69 3.08 1.04
C SER A 16 -5.01 3.11 1.79
N PHE A 17 -6.14 2.96 1.08
CA PHE A 17 -7.45 2.93 1.70
C PHE A 17 -7.61 1.75 2.68
N ILE A 18 -7.14 0.56 2.27
CA ILE A 18 -7.10 -0.62 3.14
C ILE A 18 -6.28 -0.34 4.39
N MET A 19 -5.09 0.26 4.27
CA MET A 19 -4.23 0.52 5.43
C MET A 19 -4.77 1.64 6.34
N VAL A 20 -5.40 2.67 5.78
CA VAL A 20 -6.03 3.76 6.55
C VAL A 20 -7.09 3.21 7.51
N VAL A 21 -7.85 2.20 7.10
CA VAL A 21 -8.85 1.54 7.95
C VAL A 21 -8.23 0.41 8.78
N GLY A 22 -7.45 -0.46 8.13
CA GLY A 22 -6.95 -1.69 8.72
C GLY A 22 -5.91 -1.49 9.83
N VAL A 23 -5.02 -0.50 9.69
CA VAL A 23 -3.98 -0.21 10.69
C VAL A 23 -4.57 0.21 12.05
N PRO A 24 -5.45 1.25 12.15
CA PRO A 24 -6.02 1.62 13.45
C PRO A 24 -6.90 0.53 14.04
N VAL A 25 -7.67 -0.20 13.20
CA VAL A 25 -8.46 -1.35 13.66
C VAL A 25 -7.56 -2.42 14.26
N ALA A 26 -6.46 -2.77 13.58
CA ALA A 26 -5.51 -3.75 14.07
C ALA A 26 -4.80 -3.32 15.37
N TYR A 27 -4.48 -2.04 15.53
CA TYR A 27 -3.89 -1.52 16.76
C TYR A 27 -4.83 -1.55 17.96
N ALA A 28 -6.14 -1.40 17.73
CA ALA A 28 -7.15 -1.43 18.80
C ALA A 28 -7.72 -2.83 19.07
N SER A 29 -7.48 -3.81 18.19
CA SER A 29 -8.05 -5.16 18.30
C SER A 29 -7.34 -5.98 19.38
N PRO A 30 -8.06 -6.62 20.32
CA PRO A 30 -7.43 -7.35 21.42
C PRO A 30 -6.90 -8.74 21.06
N GLN A 31 -7.24 -9.26 19.87
CA GLN A 31 -6.79 -10.56 19.38
C GLN A 31 -6.01 -10.41 18.06
N ASN A 32 -5.24 -11.44 17.73
CA ASN A 32 -4.53 -11.59 16.45
C ASN A 32 -3.44 -10.54 16.19
N TRP A 33 -2.91 -9.91 17.24
CA TRP A 33 -1.86 -8.89 17.12
C TRP A 33 -0.64 -9.37 16.31
N GLU A 34 -0.13 -10.58 16.58
CA GLU A 34 1.06 -11.10 15.88
C GLU A 34 0.85 -11.23 14.36
N GLN A 35 -0.33 -11.68 13.94
CA GLN A 35 -0.68 -11.75 12.52
C GLN A 35 -0.85 -10.35 11.93
N SER A 36 -1.59 -9.48 12.61
CA SER A 36 -1.84 -8.10 12.18
C SER A 36 -0.55 -7.30 12.04
N LYS A 37 0.38 -7.42 13.00
CA LYS A 37 1.71 -6.78 12.96
C LYS A 37 2.49 -7.19 11.71
N ARG A 38 2.49 -8.48 11.36
CA ARG A 38 3.15 -8.96 10.13
C ARG A 38 2.48 -8.41 8.88
N LEU A 39 1.15 -8.37 8.84
CA LEU A 39 0.41 -7.82 7.71
C LEU A 39 0.63 -6.30 7.55
N ILE A 40 0.69 -5.55 8.65
CA ILE A 40 1.01 -4.11 8.64
C ILE A 40 2.43 -3.89 8.11
N LEU A 41 3.41 -4.69 8.54
CA LEU A 41 4.78 -4.59 8.04
C LEU A 41 4.87 -4.88 6.54
N LEU A 42 4.22 -5.95 6.08
CA LEU A 42 4.17 -6.31 4.65
C LEU A 42 3.44 -5.24 3.84
N GLY A 43 2.30 -4.75 4.32
CA GLY A 43 1.52 -3.68 3.68
C GLY A 43 2.31 -2.39 3.57
N SER A 44 3.04 -2.01 4.62
CA SER A 44 3.90 -0.82 4.63
C SER A 44 5.03 -0.95 3.60
N GLY A 45 5.69 -2.10 3.54
CA GLY A 45 6.72 -2.37 2.54
C GLY A 45 6.18 -2.32 1.11
N ALA A 46 5.03 -2.97 0.86
CA ALA A 46 4.37 -2.94 -0.44
C ALA A 46 3.96 -1.52 -0.85
N TRP A 47 3.46 -0.72 0.10
CA TRP A 47 3.10 0.67 -0.14
C TRP A 47 4.30 1.52 -0.54
N VAL A 48 5.44 1.40 0.15
CA VAL A 48 6.68 2.13 -0.20
C VAL A 48 7.15 1.74 -1.60
N VAL A 49 7.15 0.45 -1.93
CA VAL A 49 7.52 -0.03 -3.27
C VAL A 49 6.59 0.55 -4.34
N LEU A 50 5.28 0.60 -4.09
CA LEU A 50 4.31 1.19 -5.02
C LEU A 50 4.53 2.70 -5.20
N VAL A 51 4.86 3.45 -4.14
CA VAL A 51 5.19 4.88 -4.25
C VAL A 51 6.42 5.09 -5.13
N LEU A 52 7.50 4.35 -4.89
CA LEU A 52 8.72 4.43 -5.69
C LEU A 52 8.47 4.02 -7.15
N LEU A 53 7.67 2.98 -7.36
CA LEU A 53 7.29 2.51 -8.70
C LEU A 53 6.49 3.58 -9.45
N VAL A 54 5.44 4.15 -8.84
CA VAL A 54 4.62 5.20 -9.45
C VAL A 54 5.47 6.44 -9.76
N GLY A 55 6.32 6.86 -8.80
CA GLY A 55 7.23 7.98 -9.00
C GLY A 55 8.23 7.75 -10.12
N GLY A 56 8.77 6.53 -10.24
CA GLY A 56 9.66 6.16 -11.35
C GLY A 56 8.94 6.08 -12.69
N LEU A 57 7.73 5.51 -12.72
CA LEU A 57 6.92 5.41 -13.93
C LEU A 57 6.45 6.78 -14.45
N ASN A 58 6.35 7.78 -13.58
CA ASN A 58 5.95 9.14 -13.94
C ASN A 58 6.81 9.73 -15.07
N TYR A 59 8.14 9.49 -15.05
CA TYR A 59 9.08 9.97 -16.07
C TYR A 59 8.86 9.40 -17.48
N PHE A 60 8.03 8.38 -17.63
CA PHE A 60 7.73 7.73 -18.91
C PHE A 60 6.29 8.01 -19.39
N VAL A 61 5.53 8.83 -18.65
CA VAL A 61 4.13 9.12 -18.93
C VAL A 61 3.87 10.63 -19.02
N VAL A 62 4.57 11.43 -18.23
CA VAL A 62 4.57 12.90 -18.26
C VAL A 62 5.80 13.39 -19.02
#